data_AF-A0AAN9ACJ0-F1
#
_entry.id   AF-A0AAN9ACJ0-F1
#
_cell.length_a   1.000
_cell.length_b   1.000
_cell.length_c   1.000
_cell.angle_alpha   90.00
_cell.angle_beta   90.00
_cell.angle_gamma   90.00
#
_symmetry.space_group_name_H-M   'P 1'
#
loop_
_entity.id
_entity.type
_entity.pdbx_description
1 polymer ?
#
loop_
_entity_poly.entity_id
_entity_poly.type
_entity_poly.pdbx_seq_one_letter_code
_entity_poly.pdbx_strand_id
1 'polypeptide(L)'
;MEKEAGNKIEKEMNVLEETISAFHSCISNSKLNSELKKVQEIVETSFASAEHEQLILKKAVKDLLSLEEEELNNLNEASAERLGSGITQEVARLTQANEKKRSIEEEMNGLQSTITQSEEMERQFEERIKSSSHQTLTAVPKIKARCEAYAQISRLKWDYNAPENVVKGFVIHPRKQDVTPFKIEEDGHSQYFITNFLWEQIGADGSF
;
A
#
# COMPACT_ATOMS: atom_id res chain seq x y z
N MET A 1 130.79 -3.29 -52.27
CA MET A 1 129.59 -2.80 -52.97
C MET A 1 128.29 -3.29 -52.33
N GLU A 2 128.21 -4.43 -51.64
CA GLU A 2 126.96 -4.90 -50.98
C GLU A 2 126.57 -4.17 -49.68
N LYS A 3 127.54 -3.69 -48.88
CA LYS A 3 127.25 -2.97 -47.60
C LYS A 3 126.61 -1.59 -47.78
N GLU A 4 126.80 -0.95 -48.95
CA GLU A 4 126.20 0.36 -49.25
C GLU A 4 124.74 0.25 -49.72
N ALA A 5 124.37 -0.87 -50.36
CA ALA A 5 123.00 -1.11 -50.80
C ALA A 5 122.07 -1.47 -49.63
N GLY A 6 122.53 -2.30 -48.68
CA GLY A 6 121.74 -2.67 -47.49
C GLY A 6 121.45 -1.48 -46.57
N ASN A 7 122.43 -0.61 -46.36
CA ASN A 7 122.31 0.58 -45.51
C ASN A 7 121.37 1.65 -46.13
N LYS A 8 121.17 1.60 -47.45
CA LYS A 8 120.24 2.48 -48.17
C LYS A 8 118.78 2.00 -48.05
N ILE A 9 118.56 0.68 -48.19
CA ILE A 9 117.23 0.06 -48.04
C ILE A 9 116.71 0.23 -46.60
N GLU A 10 117.57 0.03 -45.59
CA GLU A 10 117.18 0.19 -44.18
C GLU A 10 116.83 1.64 -43.84
N LYS A 11 117.53 2.62 -44.45
CA LYS A 11 117.16 4.04 -44.36
C LYS A 11 115.82 4.34 -45.03
N GLU A 12 115.58 3.82 -46.23
CA GLU A 12 114.31 4.03 -46.95
C GLU A 12 113.13 3.38 -46.21
N MET A 13 113.34 2.22 -45.58
CA MET A 13 112.34 1.54 -44.78
C MET A 13 112.01 2.31 -43.49
N ASN A 14 113.02 2.84 -42.80
CA ASN A 14 112.81 3.71 -41.64
C ASN A 14 112.09 5.01 -42.01
N VAL A 15 112.43 5.62 -43.16
CA VAL A 15 111.72 6.81 -43.66
C VAL A 15 110.27 6.48 -44.00
N LEU A 16 110.00 5.29 -44.55
CA LEU A 16 108.64 4.83 -44.85
C LEU A 16 107.83 4.59 -43.57
N GLU A 17 108.41 3.97 -42.56
CA GLU A 17 107.75 3.78 -41.25
C GLU A 17 107.49 5.11 -40.54
N GLU A 18 108.41 6.07 -40.63
CA GLU A 18 108.20 7.43 -40.13
C GLU A 18 107.09 8.15 -40.91
N THR A 19 107.04 8.03 -42.24
CA THR A 19 105.96 8.66 -43.03
C THR A 19 104.61 8.01 -42.78
N ILE A 20 104.55 6.68 -42.62
CA ILE A 20 103.32 5.97 -42.26
C ILE A 20 102.85 6.37 -40.85
N SER A 21 103.77 6.46 -39.89
CA SER A 21 103.45 6.90 -38.53
C SER A 21 103.01 8.36 -38.48
N ALA A 22 103.67 9.24 -39.23
CA ALA A 22 103.28 10.64 -39.36
C ALA A 22 101.90 10.77 -40.04
N PHE A 23 101.63 9.98 -41.07
CA PHE A 23 100.33 9.95 -41.76
C PHE A 23 99.22 9.42 -40.85
N HIS A 24 99.46 8.34 -40.11
CA HIS A 24 98.53 7.79 -39.12
C HIS A 24 98.25 8.80 -37.99
N SER A 25 99.29 9.50 -37.51
CA SER A 25 99.14 10.60 -36.55
C SER A 25 98.33 11.76 -37.13
N CYS A 26 98.55 12.12 -38.39
CA CYS A 26 97.81 13.18 -39.08
C CYS A 26 96.34 12.83 -39.30
N ILE A 27 96.02 11.57 -39.61
CA ILE A 27 94.64 11.08 -39.73
C ILE A 27 93.97 11.03 -38.35
N SER A 28 94.68 10.49 -37.35
CA SER A 28 94.15 10.34 -35.99
C SER A 28 93.89 11.69 -35.32
N ASN A 29 94.78 12.68 -35.53
CA ASN A 29 94.65 14.06 -35.09
C ASN A 29 93.96 14.97 -36.12
N SER A 30 93.41 14.40 -37.20
CA SER A 30 92.69 15.21 -38.18
C SER A 30 91.47 15.83 -37.52
N LYS A 31 91.20 17.08 -37.88
CA LYS A 31 89.97 17.79 -37.49
C LYS A 31 88.72 16.95 -37.78
N LEU A 32 88.74 16.19 -38.87
CA LEU A 32 87.66 15.30 -39.32
C LEU A 32 87.36 14.18 -38.32
N ASN A 33 88.39 13.54 -37.73
CA ASN A 33 88.20 12.50 -36.73
C ASN A 33 87.66 13.07 -35.40
N SER A 34 88.11 14.26 -35.00
CA SER A 34 87.58 14.95 -33.82
C SER A 34 86.11 15.39 -33.97
N GLU A 35 85.71 15.84 -35.16
CA GLU A 35 84.31 16.17 -35.47
C GLU A 35 83.44 14.91 -35.56
N LEU A 36 83.95 13.82 -36.13
CA LEU A 36 83.25 12.52 -36.16
C LEU A 36 82.97 12.02 -34.74
N LYS A 37 83.93 12.15 -33.83
CA LYS A 37 83.78 11.74 -32.42
C LYS A 37 82.73 12.59 -31.68
N LYS A 38 82.68 13.90 -31.94
CA LYS A 38 81.62 14.77 -31.40
C LYS A 38 80.24 14.39 -31.93
N VAL A 39 80.13 14.10 -33.23
CA VAL A 39 78.87 13.64 -33.83
C VAL A 39 78.43 12.32 -33.21
N GLN A 40 79.35 11.38 -33.00
CA GLN A 40 79.06 10.12 -32.31
C GLN A 40 78.52 10.35 -30.90
N GLU A 41 79.15 11.22 -30.12
CA GLU A 41 78.75 11.55 -28.75
C GLU A 41 77.36 12.23 -28.70
N ILE A 42 77.07 13.12 -29.67
CA ILE A 42 75.74 13.75 -29.84
C ILE A 42 74.68 12.70 -30.21
N VAL A 43 75.00 11.75 -31.08
CA VAL A 43 74.07 10.67 -31.48
C VAL A 43 73.80 9.74 -30.29
N GLU A 44 74.82 9.36 -29.54
CA GLU A 44 74.66 8.48 -28.36
C GLU A 44 73.85 9.17 -27.25
N THR A 45 74.13 10.45 -26.97
CA THR A 45 73.38 11.22 -25.97
C THR A 45 71.93 11.50 -26.40
N SER A 46 71.69 11.82 -27.68
CA SER A 46 70.33 12.01 -28.19
C SER A 46 69.53 10.70 -28.19
N PHE A 47 70.16 9.56 -28.47
CA PHE A 47 69.51 8.25 -28.40
C PHE A 47 69.13 7.89 -26.96
N ALA A 48 70.03 8.09 -26.00
CA ALA A 48 69.76 7.89 -24.57
C ALA A 48 68.65 8.82 -24.05
N SER A 49 68.63 10.08 -24.50
CA SER A 49 67.58 11.04 -24.16
C SER A 49 66.21 10.63 -24.73
N ALA A 50 66.17 10.16 -25.98
CA ALA A 50 64.95 9.70 -26.61
C ALA A 50 64.37 8.45 -25.93
N GLU A 51 65.23 7.52 -25.51
CA GLU A 51 64.82 6.33 -24.76
C GLU A 51 64.25 6.70 -23.39
N HIS A 52 64.88 7.65 -22.70
CA HIS A 52 64.39 8.17 -21.42
C HIS A 52 63.03 8.85 -21.56
N GLU A 53 62.86 9.72 -22.56
CA GLU A 53 61.57 10.36 -22.86
C GLU A 53 60.49 9.33 -23.16
N GLN A 54 60.80 8.29 -23.95
CA GLN A 54 59.84 7.23 -24.26
C GLN A 54 59.39 6.48 -23.00
N LEU A 55 60.31 6.27 -22.06
CA LEU A 55 60.02 5.58 -20.80
C LEU A 55 59.14 6.44 -19.87
N ILE A 56 59.40 7.76 -19.82
CA ILE A 56 58.54 8.73 -19.12
C ILE A 56 57.14 8.73 -19.75
N LEU A 57 57.05 8.81 -21.07
CA LEU A 57 55.77 8.84 -21.78
C LEU A 57 54.96 7.58 -21.51
N LYS A 58 55.61 6.41 -21.56
CA LYS A 58 54.98 5.13 -21.29
C LYS A 58 54.47 5.04 -19.85
N LYS A 59 55.22 5.60 -18.88
CA LYS A 59 54.77 5.68 -17.49
C LYS A 59 53.57 6.63 -17.36
N ALA A 60 53.62 7.82 -17.95
CA ALA A 60 52.53 8.79 -17.92
C ALA A 60 51.24 8.23 -18.54
N VAL A 61 51.34 7.51 -19.66
CA VAL A 61 50.19 6.84 -20.29
C VAL A 61 49.61 5.76 -19.35
N LYS A 62 50.47 4.98 -18.69
CA LYS A 62 50.02 3.96 -17.74
C LYS A 62 49.30 4.59 -16.54
N ASP A 63 49.86 5.66 -16.00
CA ASP A 63 49.29 6.37 -14.85
C ASP A 63 47.94 7.02 -15.21
N LEU A 64 47.80 7.57 -16.42
CA LEU A 64 46.54 8.09 -16.94
C LEU A 64 45.48 7.00 -17.12
N LEU A 65 45.85 5.84 -17.67
CA LEU A 65 44.93 4.71 -17.82
C LEU A 65 44.44 4.18 -16.47
N SER A 66 45.32 4.10 -15.47
CA SER A 66 44.91 3.68 -14.12
C SER A 66 43.97 4.70 -13.47
N LEU A 67 44.21 5.99 -13.69
CA LEU A 67 43.35 7.05 -13.17
C LEU A 67 41.96 7.03 -13.84
N GLU A 68 41.92 6.80 -15.16
CA GLU A 68 40.66 6.64 -15.90
C GLU A 68 39.85 5.45 -15.38
N GLU A 69 40.50 4.31 -15.13
CA GLU A 69 39.86 3.11 -14.58
C GLU A 69 39.31 3.34 -13.16
N GLU A 70 40.05 4.05 -12.31
CA GLU A 70 39.62 4.42 -10.96
C GLU A 70 38.40 5.35 -10.98
N GLU A 71 38.42 6.39 -11.82
CA GLU A 71 37.29 7.31 -12.00
C GLU A 71 36.04 6.60 -12.54
N LEU A 72 36.22 5.67 -13.48
CA LEU A 72 35.11 4.87 -14.02
C LEU A 72 34.46 3.99 -12.95
N ASN A 73 35.27 3.36 -12.09
CA ASN A 73 34.79 2.55 -10.98
C ASN A 73 34.05 3.41 -9.93
N ASN A 74 34.62 4.57 -9.56
CA ASN A 74 33.99 5.50 -8.62
C ASN A 74 32.63 6.01 -9.13
N LEU A 75 32.53 6.32 -10.43
CA LEU A 75 31.27 6.72 -11.06
C LEU A 75 30.24 5.59 -11.05
N ASN A 76 30.67 4.35 -11.30
CA ASN A 76 29.79 3.19 -11.26
C ASN A 76 29.27 2.88 -9.85
N GLU A 77 30.14 2.94 -8.83
CA GLU A 77 29.72 2.73 -7.43
C GLU A 77 28.75 3.82 -6.97
N ALA A 78 29.07 5.10 -7.24
CA ALA A 78 28.19 6.23 -6.89
C ALA A 78 26.83 6.14 -7.60
N SER A 79 26.81 5.66 -8.85
CA SER A 79 25.60 5.39 -9.61
C SER A 79 24.78 4.25 -8.98
N ALA A 80 25.43 3.13 -8.68
CA ALA A 80 24.79 1.96 -8.09
C ALA A 80 24.18 2.26 -6.71
N GLU A 81 24.87 3.00 -5.85
CA GLU A 81 24.34 3.40 -4.55
C GLU A 81 23.13 4.35 -4.67
N ARG A 82 23.21 5.36 -5.55
CA ARG A 82 22.10 6.31 -5.74
C ARG A 82 20.87 5.66 -6.35
N LEU A 83 21.04 4.86 -7.40
CA LEU A 83 19.93 4.15 -8.04
C LEU A 83 19.37 3.05 -7.13
N GLY A 84 20.23 2.27 -6.48
CA GLY A 84 19.81 1.20 -5.57
C GLY A 84 19.04 1.72 -4.36
N SER A 85 19.52 2.78 -3.72
CA SER A 85 18.83 3.41 -2.58
C SER A 85 17.53 4.08 -2.97
N GLY A 86 17.52 4.83 -4.10
CA GLY A 86 16.31 5.48 -4.61
C GLY A 86 15.21 4.51 -5.02
N ILE A 87 15.57 3.42 -5.72
CA ILE A 87 14.62 2.37 -6.11
C ILE A 87 14.05 1.68 -4.86
N THR A 88 14.89 1.35 -3.88
CA THR A 88 14.44 0.70 -2.64
C THR A 88 13.48 1.59 -1.86
N GLN A 89 13.76 2.90 -1.79
CA GLN A 89 12.89 3.87 -1.12
C GLN A 89 11.55 4.03 -1.82
N GLU A 90 11.53 4.09 -3.15
CA GLU A 90 10.28 4.20 -3.91
C GLU A 90 9.45 2.91 -3.90
N VAL A 91 10.10 1.74 -3.90
CA VAL A 91 9.41 0.45 -3.68
C VAL A 91 8.76 0.40 -2.30
N ALA A 92 9.47 0.86 -1.25
CA ALA A 92 8.90 0.94 0.09
C ALA A 92 7.69 1.90 0.16
N ARG A 93 7.77 3.06 -0.51
CA ARG A 93 6.65 4.01 -0.64
C ARG A 93 5.45 3.43 -1.36
N LEU A 94 5.67 2.76 -2.50
CA LEU A 94 4.61 2.08 -3.26
C LEU A 94 3.95 0.97 -2.44
N THR A 95 4.73 0.19 -1.70
CA THR A 95 4.21 -0.87 -0.83
C THR A 95 3.33 -0.29 0.28
N GLN A 96 3.80 0.77 0.94
CA GLN A 96 3.03 1.47 1.97
C GLN A 96 1.75 2.10 1.41
N ALA A 97 1.82 2.70 0.21
CA ALA A 97 0.65 3.29 -0.44
C ALA A 97 -0.39 2.22 -0.83
N ASN A 98 0.06 1.06 -1.32
CA ASN A 98 -0.83 -0.06 -1.62
C ASN A 98 -1.50 -0.63 -0.37
N GLU A 99 -0.77 -0.76 0.74
CA GLU A 99 -1.36 -1.23 2.00
C GLU A 99 -2.42 -0.26 2.52
N LYS A 100 -2.15 1.05 2.47
CA LYS A 100 -3.14 2.08 2.80
C LYS A 100 -4.36 2.03 1.89
N LYS A 101 -4.15 1.89 0.58
CA LYS A 101 -5.24 1.75 -0.39
C LYS A 101 -6.13 0.55 -0.04
N ARG A 102 -5.52 -0.61 0.22
CA ARG A 102 -6.24 -1.83 0.59
C ARG A 102 -7.03 -1.65 1.89
N SER A 103 -6.45 -1.05 2.92
CA SER A 103 -7.15 -0.75 4.18
C SER A 103 -8.37 0.14 3.94
N ILE A 104 -8.24 1.18 3.12
CA ILE A 104 -9.34 2.08 2.78
C ILE A 104 -10.43 1.34 1.98
N GLU A 105 -10.06 0.47 1.04
CA GLU A 105 -11.01 -0.34 0.28
C GLU A 105 -11.77 -1.33 1.19
N GLU A 106 -11.11 -1.94 2.16
CA GLU A 106 -11.74 -2.80 3.18
C GLU A 106 -12.72 -1.99 4.05
N GLU A 107 -12.32 -0.82 4.54
CA GLU A 107 -13.19 0.09 5.29
C GLU A 107 -14.39 0.56 4.47
N MET A 108 -14.18 0.94 3.21
CA MET A 108 -15.23 1.39 2.31
C MET A 108 -16.26 0.29 2.06
N ASN A 109 -15.82 -0.95 1.84
CA ASN A 109 -16.71 -2.10 1.70
C ASN A 109 -17.49 -2.38 2.99
N GLY A 110 -16.85 -2.27 4.16
CA GLY A 110 -17.52 -2.40 5.45
C GLY A 110 -18.60 -1.34 5.68
N LEU A 111 -18.29 -0.08 5.34
CA LEU A 111 -19.25 1.02 5.42
C LEU A 111 -20.42 0.83 4.45
N GLN A 112 -20.16 0.41 3.22
CA GLN A 112 -21.21 0.13 2.23
C GLN A 112 -22.15 -0.99 2.72
N SER A 113 -21.61 -2.06 3.30
CA SER A 113 -22.41 -3.12 3.90
C SER A 113 -23.25 -2.62 5.08
N THR A 114 -22.71 -1.70 5.88
CA THR A 114 -23.43 -1.12 7.02
C THR A 114 -24.58 -0.23 6.56
N ILE A 115 -24.36 0.59 5.52
CA ILE A 115 -25.39 1.44 4.93
C ILE A 115 -26.54 0.58 4.40
N THR A 116 -26.24 -0.43 3.58
CA THR A 116 -27.27 -1.31 3.01
C THR A 116 -28.07 -2.06 4.08
N GLN A 117 -27.42 -2.50 5.16
CA GLN A 117 -28.11 -3.12 6.29
C GLN A 117 -29.02 -2.10 7.01
N SER A 118 -28.57 -0.86 7.18
CA SER A 118 -29.36 0.20 7.82
C SER A 118 -30.59 0.57 6.98
N GLU A 119 -30.45 0.69 5.66
CA GLU A 119 -31.55 0.97 4.73
C GLU A 119 -32.60 -0.15 4.77
N GLU A 120 -32.17 -1.42 4.81
CA GLU A 120 -33.10 -2.55 4.92
C GLU A 120 -33.84 -2.55 6.26
N MET A 121 -33.16 -2.25 7.37
CA MET A 121 -33.82 -2.11 8.68
C MET A 121 -34.83 -0.96 8.68
N GLU A 122 -34.47 0.19 8.11
CA GLU A 122 -35.36 1.34 8.01
C GLU A 122 -36.63 0.99 7.22
N ARG A 123 -36.48 0.31 6.08
CA ARG A 123 -37.62 -0.19 5.29
C ARG A 123 -38.52 -1.14 6.09
N GLN A 124 -37.92 -2.09 6.82
CA GLN A 124 -38.68 -3.00 7.69
C GLN A 124 -39.43 -2.27 8.80
N PHE A 125 -38.82 -1.23 9.40
CA PHE A 125 -39.50 -0.41 10.39
C PHE A 125 -40.65 0.38 9.77
N GLU A 126 -40.46 0.95 8.59
CA GLU A 126 -41.52 1.71 7.91
C GLU A 126 -42.72 0.82 7.57
N GLU A 127 -42.48 -0.41 7.11
CA GLU A 127 -43.53 -1.41 6.86
C GLU A 127 -44.28 -1.78 8.15
N ARG A 128 -43.57 -1.99 9.26
CA ARG A 128 -44.18 -2.28 10.57
C ARG A 128 -45.00 -1.09 11.09
N ILE A 129 -44.53 0.14 10.90
CA ILE A 129 -45.27 1.35 11.28
C ILE A 129 -46.55 1.44 10.46
N LYS A 130 -46.49 1.22 9.14
CA LYS A 130 -47.66 1.24 8.26
C LYS A 130 -48.69 0.17 8.66
N SER A 131 -48.26 -1.05 8.96
CA SER A 131 -49.16 -2.13 9.37
C SER A 131 -49.78 -1.90 10.76
N SER A 132 -48.98 -1.46 11.74
CA SER A 132 -49.45 -1.13 13.09
C SER A 132 -50.39 0.07 13.10
N SER A 133 -50.08 1.11 12.32
CA SER A 133 -50.93 2.29 12.15
C SER A 133 -52.28 1.90 11.56
N HIS A 134 -52.31 1.03 10.53
CA HIS A 134 -53.57 0.58 9.94
C HIS A 134 -54.46 -0.20 10.93
N GLN A 135 -53.88 -1.12 11.70
CA GLN A 135 -54.62 -1.90 12.70
C GLN A 135 -55.12 -1.00 13.85
N THR A 136 -54.28 -0.11 14.35
CA THR A 136 -54.62 0.76 15.48
C THR A 136 -55.66 1.82 15.08
N LEU A 137 -55.51 2.46 13.91
CA LEU A 137 -56.42 3.52 13.47
C LEU A 137 -57.80 2.99 13.07
N THR A 138 -57.90 1.76 12.57
CA THR A 138 -59.17 1.24 12.04
C THR A 138 -59.87 0.25 12.97
N ALA A 139 -59.14 -0.64 13.64
CA ALA A 139 -59.74 -1.71 14.44
C ALA A 139 -60.08 -1.23 15.85
N VAL A 140 -59.20 -0.47 16.52
CA VAL A 140 -59.40 -0.06 17.91
C VAL A 140 -60.65 0.81 18.08
N PRO A 141 -60.90 1.86 17.25
CA PRO A 141 -62.13 2.64 17.37
C PRO A 141 -63.39 1.82 17.06
N LYS A 142 -63.33 0.90 16.10
CA LYS A 142 -64.46 0.02 15.76
C LYS A 142 -64.78 -0.96 16.89
N ILE A 143 -63.76 -1.57 17.51
CA ILE A 143 -63.93 -2.47 18.67
C ILE A 143 -64.48 -1.67 19.84
N LYS A 144 -63.92 -0.50 20.13
CA LYS A 144 -64.41 0.39 21.19
C LYS A 144 -65.88 0.76 20.97
N ALA A 145 -66.25 1.20 19.77
CA ALA A 145 -67.64 1.53 19.44
C ALA A 145 -68.59 0.33 19.60
N ARG A 146 -68.17 -0.88 19.23
CA ARG A 146 -68.96 -2.11 19.46
C ARG A 146 -69.11 -2.41 20.94
N CYS A 147 -68.03 -2.36 21.72
CA CYS A 147 -68.06 -2.58 23.16
C CYS A 147 -68.94 -1.54 23.87
N GLU A 148 -68.86 -0.28 23.46
CA GLU A 148 -69.72 0.80 23.97
C GLU A 148 -71.19 0.56 23.60
N ALA A 149 -71.50 0.14 22.37
CA ALA A 149 -72.86 -0.21 21.97
C ALA A 149 -73.41 -1.38 22.80
N TYR A 150 -72.62 -2.46 22.98
CA TYR A 150 -73.02 -3.57 23.85
C TYR A 150 -73.22 -3.12 25.29
N ALA A 151 -72.34 -2.29 25.83
CA ALA A 151 -72.47 -1.76 27.18
C ALA A 151 -73.70 -0.84 27.34
N GLN A 152 -74.05 -0.06 26.31
CA GLN A 152 -75.23 0.81 26.33
C GLN A 152 -76.54 0.03 26.21
N ILE A 153 -76.58 -0.98 25.33
CA ILE A 153 -77.77 -1.82 25.10
C ILE A 153 -78.01 -2.72 26.31
N SER A 154 -76.98 -3.46 26.74
CA SER A 154 -77.12 -4.46 27.79
C SER A 154 -77.08 -3.85 29.20
N ARG A 155 -76.41 -2.70 29.37
CA ARG A 155 -76.16 -2.07 30.68
C ARG A 155 -75.52 -3.03 31.68
N LEU A 156 -74.85 -4.06 31.16
CA LEU A 156 -74.10 -5.04 31.94
C LEU A 156 -72.72 -4.49 32.28
N LYS A 157 -72.28 -4.78 33.49
CA LYS A 157 -70.91 -4.59 33.93
C LYS A 157 -70.38 -5.92 34.43
N TRP A 158 -69.34 -6.39 33.76
CA TRP A 158 -68.66 -7.65 34.09
C TRP A 158 -67.66 -7.45 35.23
N ASP A 159 -67.58 -8.43 36.12
CA ASP A 159 -66.51 -8.54 37.11
C ASP A 159 -65.34 -9.31 36.49
N TYR A 160 -64.37 -8.57 35.92
CA TYR A 160 -63.19 -9.17 35.26
C TYR A 160 -62.20 -9.83 36.22
N ASN A 161 -62.43 -9.75 37.54
CA ASN A 161 -61.62 -10.44 38.54
C ASN A 161 -62.24 -11.78 38.98
N ALA A 162 -63.38 -12.17 38.40
CA ALA A 162 -64.00 -13.46 38.66
C ALA A 162 -63.18 -14.62 38.03
N PRO A 163 -63.27 -15.85 38.59
CA PRO A 163 -62.65 -17.03 37.99
C PRO A 163 -63.14 -17.31 36.56
N GLU A 164 -62.32 -17.93 35.72
CA GLU A 164 -62.61 -18.18 34.30
C GLU A 164 -63.89 -19.01 34.07
N ASN A 165 -64.30 -19.83 35.04
CA ASN A 165 -65.52 -20.65 34.97
C ASN A 165 -66.76 -19.98 35.59
N VAL A 166 -66.69 -18.68 35.90
CA VAL A 166 -67.80 -17.95 36.54
C VAL A 166 -68.12 -16.66 35.78
N VAL A 167 -69.32 -16.62 35.22
CA VAL A 167 -69.91 -15.41 34.63
C VAL A 167 -70.52 -14.56 35.74
N LYS A 168 -69.83 -13.48 36.12
CA LYS A 168 -70.23 -12.60 37.22
C LYS A 168 -70.29 -11.14 36.80
N GLY A 169 -71.25 -10.41 37.34
CA GLY A 169 -71.39 -8.99 37.08
C GLY A 169 -72.65 -8.41 37.70
N PHE A 170 -73.05 -7.26 37.19
CA PHE A 170 -74.30 -6.61 37.56
C PHE A 170 -74.95 -5.92 36.36
N VAL A 171 -76.28 -5.87 36.38
CA VAL A 171 -77.10 -5.12 35.42
C VAL A 171 -77.52 -3.82 36.07
N ILE A 172 -77.30 -2.71 35.39
CA ILE A 172 -77.79 -1.40 35.86
C ILE A 172 -79.18 -1.19 35.28
N HIS A 173 -80.13 -0.83 36.16
CA HIS A 173 -81.54 -0.61 35.84
C HIS A 173 -81.93 0.87 36.05
N PRO A 174 -81.69 1.77 35.08
CA PRO A 174 -81.85 3.23 35.24
C PRO A 174 -83.27 3.68 35.57
N ARG A 175 -84.30 2.94 35.16
CA ARG A 175 -85.70 3.30 35.44
C ARG A 175 -86.07 3.05 36.89
N LYS A 176 -85.56 1.95 37.47
CA LYS A 176 -85.76 1.57 38.86
C LYS A 176 -84.72 2.20 39.80
N GLN A 177 -83.68 2.83 39.24
CA GLN A 177 -82.50 3.31 39.96
C GLN A 177 -81.85 2.21 40.80
N ASP A 178 -81.85 0.98 40.29
CA ASP A 178 -81.37 -0.21 41.00
C ASP A 178 -80.27 -0.92 40.21
N VAL A 179 -79.55 -1.82 40.89
CA VAL A 179 -78.48 -2.63 40.33
C VAL A 179 -78.72 -4.09 40.72
N THR A 180 -78.90 -4.94 39.72
CA THR A 180 -79.12 -6.38 39.96
C THR A 180 -77.83 -7.16 39.74
N PRO A 181 -77.19 -7.70 40.79
CA PRO A 181 -76.03 -8.55 40.65
C PRO A 181 -76.41 -9.95 40.13
N PHE A 182 -75.52 -10.57 39.37
CA PHE A 182 -75.65 -11.96 38.94
C PHE A 182 -74.32 -12.71 39.07
N LYS A 183 -74.42 -14.02 39.29
CA LYS A 183 -73.30 -14.96 39.30
C LYS A 183 -73.79 -16.30 38.75
N ILE A 184 -73.12 -16.81 37.72
CA ILE A 184 -73.48 -18.06 37.05
C ILE A 184 -72.19 -18.87 36.88
N GLU A 185 -72.22 -20.16 37.20
CA GLU A 185 -71.11 -21.08 36.99
C GLU A 185 -71.22 -21.70 35.59
N GLU A 186 -70.19 -21.57 34.76
CA GLU A 186 -70.23 -22.02 33.36
C GLU A 186 -70.33 -23.55 33.26
N ASP A 187 -69.74 -24.28 34.20
CA ASP A 187 -69.67 -25.75 34.20
C ASP A 187 -71.05 -26.44 34.33
N GLY A 188 -72.08 -25.72 34.77
CA GLY A 188 -73.43 -26.25 35.00
C GLY A 188 -74.50 -25.78 34.00
N HIS A 189 -74.15 -24.89 33.07
CA HIS A 189 -75.14 -24.19 32.23
C HIS A 189 -74.72 -24.13 30.76
N SER A 190 -75.67 -24.40 29.85
CA SER A 190 -75.41 -24.18 28.43
C SER A 190 -75.26 -22.69 28.10
N GLN A 191 -74.49 -22.35 27.08
CA GLN A 191 -74.36 -20.97 26.57
C GLN A 191 -75.73 -20.35 26.23
N TYR A 192 -76.68 -21.17 25.76
CA TYR A 192 -78.06 -20.74 25.49
C TYR A 192 -78.78 -20.31 26.77
N PHE A 193 -78.66 -21.11 27.84
CA PHE A 193 -79.24 -20.79 29.15
C PHE A 193 -78.65 -19.49 29.71
N ILE A 194 -77.32 -19.36 29.71
CA ILE A 194 -76.61 -18.19 30.23
C ILE A 194 -77.05 -16.92 29.47
N THR A 195 -77.09 -17.00 28.14
CA THR A 195 -77.48 -15.87 27.28
C THR A 195 -78.93 -15.44 27.54
N ASN A 196 -79.87 -16.38 27.57
CA ASN A 196 -81.28 -16.07 27.82
C ASN A 196 -81.48 -15.49 29.22
N PHE A 197 -80.84 -16.08 30.24
CA PHE A 197 -80.90 -15.56 31.60
C PHE A 197 -80.43 -14.10 31.66
N LEU A 198 -79.31 -13.76 31.03
CA LEU A 198 -78.80 -12.39 30.99
C LEU A 198 -79.78 -11.45 30.27
N TRP A 199 -80.35 -11.87 29.14
CA TRP A 199 -81.36 -11.06 28.44
C TRP A 199 -82.64 -10.86 29.26
N GLU A 200 -83.08 -11.85 30.02
CA GLU A 200 -84.19 -11.71 30.97
C GLU A 200 -83.86 -10.69 32.07
N GLN A 201 -82.65 -10.69 32.62
CA GLN A 201 -82.22 -9.68 33.62
C GLN A 201 -82.15 -8.27 33.04
N ILE A 202 -81.73 -8.13 31.78
CA ILE A 202 -81.71 -6.84 31.06
C ILE A 202 -83.15 -6.37 30.78
N GLY A 203 -84.01 -7.26 30.31
CA GLY A 203 -85.42 -7.00 29.97
C GLY A 203 -86.32 -6.82 31.19
N ALA A 204 -85.89 -7.23 32.38
CA ALA A 204 -86.63 -7.04 33.64
C ALA A 204 -86.89 -5.57 33.99
N ASP A 205 -86.27 -4.64 33.28
CA ASP A 205 -86.49 -3.18 33.38
C ASP A 205 -87.72 -2.67 32.62
N GLY A 206 -88.37 -3.52 31.83
CA GLY A 206 -89.64 -3.23 31.18
C GLY A 206 -90.00 -4.29 30.14
N SER A 207 -91.20 -4.85 30.27
CA SER A 207 -91.97 -5.31 29.12
C SER A 207 -91.86 -4.25 28.01
N PHE A 208 -91.36 -4.66 26.83
CA PHE A 208 -91.36 -3.85 25.62
C PHE A 208 -92.77 -3.31 25.31
#